data_AF-A0A6A3MTZ5-F1
#
_entry.id   AF-A0A6A3MTZ5-F1
#
_cell.length_a   1.000
_cell.length_b   1.000
_cell.length_c   1.000
_cell.angle_alpha   90.00
_cell.angle_beta   90.00
_cell.angle_gamma   90.00
#
_symmetry.space_group_name_H-M   'P 1'
#
loop_
_entity.id
_entity.type
_entity.pdbx_description
1 polymer ?
#
loop_
_entity_poly.entity_id
_entity_poly.type
_entity_poly.pdbx_seq_one_letter_code
_entity_poly.pdbx_strand_id
1 'polypeptide(L)'
;MTLQEKLMKSSNENLAQRRTSWTFMRALLWKNWLIKKRQPVATACEILVPTFFILLLGALKMLSTTVDVPAGWSDDADNTAGTSYNLFQPTGQSIEWVDVDLPKFALHESTMTGLMLKLGRQSIDDGLRLGDLSASDLAACRTGVITGGLVDTNASSPYSLPTECAGKVVPYKIAVAPDNAFTRSYFTETMGMWYPRVDLLNSSTESFTVPSFKESIHFFVSNDALTEYVKSDNYGANLDNPRIFAAIVFDSAPSGDDIGTFASIEYSLRLNATQGKAPASVGRVPTTDGSLVDVELFQKDIVTDYYSAYTVTGFMTQQTLVTRFVTCMPE
;
A
#
# COMPACT_ATOMS: atom_id res chain seq x y z
N MET A 1 63.31 62.71 -11.42
CA MET A 1 61.85 62.59 -11.65
C MET A 1 61.18 62.48 -10.29
N THR A 2 60.36 63.47 -9.93
CA THR A 2 59.74 63.55 -8.59
C THR A 2 58.57 62.57 -8.47
N LEU A 3 58.20 62.17 -7.25
CA LEU A 3 57.13 61.19 -7.01
C LEU A 3 55.77 61.67 -7.57
N GLN A 4 55.54 62.99 -7.59
CA GLN A 4 54.37 63.61 -8.20
C GLN A 4 54.35 63.44 -9.73
N GLU A 5 55.48 63.58 -10.43
CA GLU A 5 55.55 63.36 -11.88
C GLU A 5 55.25 61.90 -12.25
N LYS A 6 55.72 60.93 -11.45
CA LYS A 6 55.43 59.50 -11.67
C LYS A 6 53.94 59.17 -11.48
N LEU A 7 53.30 59.74 -10.47
CA LEU A 7 51.87 59.56 -10.21
C LEU A 7 50.98 60.21 -11.28
N MET A 8 51.31 61.43 -11.73
CA MET A 8 50.58 62.09 -12.82
C MET A 8 50.73 61.33 -14.14
N LYS A 9 51.93 60.81 -14.45
CA LYS A 9 52.16 60.01 -15.66
C LYS A 9 51.38 58.69 -15.64
N SER A 10 51.41 57.95 -14.53
CA SER A 10 50.64 56.71 -14.35
C SER A 10 49.11 56.93 -14.41
N SER A 11 48.60 58.01 -13.82
CA SER A 11 47.18 58.36 -13.89
C SER A 11 46.76 58.71 -15.33
N ASN A 12 47.57 59.50 -16.03
CA ASN A 12 47.30 59.86 -17.43
C ASN A 12 47.42 58.66 -18.38
N GLU A 13 48.35 57.74 -18.15
CA GLU A 13 48.46 56.47 -18.90
C GLU A 13 47.24 55.57 -18.66
N ASN A 14 46.78 55.44 -17.41
CA ASN A 14 45.56 54.69 -17.09
C ASN A 14 44.29 55.34 -17.69
N LEU A 15 44.19 56.67 -17.69
CA LEU A 15 43.08 57.40 -18.31
C LEU A 15 43.12 57.32 -19.84
N ALA A 16 44.32 57.35 -20.44
CA ALA A 16 44.50 57.11 -21.87
C ALA A 16 44.13 55.68 -22.24
N GLN A 17 44.56 54.68 -21.45
CA GLN A 17 44.21 53.27 -21.64
C GLN A 17 42.70 53.02 -21.47
N ARG A 18 42.05 53.69 -20.51
CA ARG A 18 40.58 53.68 -20.35
C ARG A 18 39.84 54.37 -21.49
N ARG A 19 40.37 55.47 -22.03
CA ARG A 19 39.81 56.11 -23.24
C ARG A 19 39.94 55.20 -24.45
N THR A 20 41.06 54.49 -24.61
CA THR A 20 41.24 53.52 -25.69
C THR A 20 40.36 52.28 -25.52
N SER A 21 40.17 51.78 -24.28
CA SER A 21 39.27 50.64 -24.05
C SER A 21 37.80 51.03 -24.22
N TRP A 22 37.39 52.23 -23.82
CA TRP A 22 36.03 52.73 -24.02
C TRP A 22 35.72 53.00 -25.49
N THR A 23 36.66 53.58 -26.23
CA THR A 23 36.50 53.77 -27.69
C THR A 23 36.48 52.42 -28.42
N PHE A 24 37.28 51.45 -27.98
CA PHE A 24 37.26 50.08 -28.50
C PHE A 24 35.95 49.35 -28.17
N MET A 25 35.44 49.42 -26.93
CA MET A 25 34.13 48.87 -26.54
C MET A 25 33.01 49.53 -27.32
N ARG A 26 33.05 50.85 -27.51
CA ARG A 26 32.07 51.58 -28.32
C ARG A 26 32.10 51.12 -29.78
N ALA A 27 33.28 50.91 -30.35
CA ALA A 27 33.43 50.38 -31.71
C ALA A 27 32.89 48.94 -31.82
N LEU A 28 33.13 48.09 -30.81
CA LEU A 28 32.59 46.72 -30.76
C LEU A 28 31.07 46.68 -30.60
N LEU A 29 30.50 47.48 -29.68
CA LEU A 29 29.05 47.60 -29.52
C LEU A 29 28.41 48.16 -30.79
N TRP A 30 29.06 49.13 -31.45
CA TRP A 30 28.57 49.68 -32.70
C TRP A 30 28.61 48.68 -33.84
N LYS A 31 29.69 47.88 -33.93
CA LYS A 31 29.79 46.75 -34.85
C LYS A 31 28.68 45.73 -34.59
N ASN A 32 28.48 45.31 -33.33
CA ASN A 32 27.43 44.35 -32.95
C ASN A 32 26.03 44.90 -33.25
N TRP A 33 25.80 46.18 -33.02
CA TRP A 33 24.54 46.85 -33.36
C TRP A 33 24.30 46.87 -34.88
N LEU A 34 25.34 47.18 -35.67
CA LEU A 34 25.28 47.15 -37.14
C LEU A 34 24.98 45.74 -37.67
N ILE A 35 25.55 44.71 -37.04
CA ILE A 35 25.26 43.31 -37.36
C ILE A 35 23.79 42.99 -37.08
N LYS A 36 23.25 43.34 -35.90
CA LYS A 36 21.82 43.15 -35.58
C LYS A 36 20.91 43.90 -36.56
N LYS A 37 21.22 45.16 -36.90
CA LYS A 37 20.44 45.96 -37.86
C LYS A 37 20.43 45.35 -39.28
N ARG A 38 21.51 44.70 -39.70
CA ARG A 38 21.63 44.06 -41.02
C ARG A 38 20.97 42.69 -41.10
N GLN A 39 20.68 42.06 -39.96
CA GLN A 39 19.98 40.79 -39.86
C GLN A 39 18.65 40.99 -39.11
N PRO A 40 17.68 41.69 -39.74
CA PRO A 40 16.40 41.99 -39.10
C PRO A 40 15.63 40.72 -38.73
N VAL A 41 15.76 39.65 -39.53
CA VAL A 41 15.12 38.36 -39.27
C VAL A 41 15.67 37.70 -38.01
N ALA A 42 17.00 37.64 -37.84
CA ALA A 42 17.61 37.06 -36.65
C ALA A 42 17.26 37.86 -35.38
N THR A 43 17.31 39.19 -35.46
CA THR A 43 16.92 40.07 -34.36
C THR A 43 15.43 39.94 -34.02
N ALA A 44 14.58 39.76 -35.03
CA ALA A 44 13.16 39.48 -34.81
C ALA A 44 12.95 38.12 -34.13
N CYS A 45 13.63 37.06 -34.57
CA CYS A 45 13.56 35.74 -33.92
C CYS A 45 14.05 35.76 -32.47
N GLU A 46 15.12 36.51 -32.16
CA GLU A 46 15.63 36.68 -30.78
C GLU A 46 14.57 37.25 -29.81
N ILE A 47 13.61 38.03 -30.32
CA ILE A 47 12.52 38.63 -29.54
C ILE A 47 11.25 37.77 -29.63
N LEU A 48 10.88 37.35 -30.84
CA LEU A 48 9.64 36.64 -31.14
C LEU A 48 9.62 35.22 -30.57
N VAL A 49 10.75 34.51 -30.55
CA VAL A 49 10.79 33.14 -30.03
C VAL A 49 10.57 33.13 -28.50
N PRO A 50 11.29 33.90 -27.67
CA PRO A 50 11.00 33.95 -26.24
C PRO A 50 9.60 34.47 -25.93
N THR A 51 9.13 35.50 -26.64
CA THR A 51 7.76 36.02 -26.43
C THR A 51 6.70 35.00 -26.82
N PHE A 52 6.88 34.25 -27.92
CA PHE A 52 6.00 33.14 -28.28
C PHE A 52 5.94 32.09 -27.17
N PHE A 53 7.09 31.64 -26.63
CA PHE A 53 7.09 30.66 -25.54
C PHE A 53 6.46 31.21 -24.25
N ILE A 54 6.68 32.48 -23.90
CA ILE A 54 6.01 33.11 -22.75
C ILE A 54 4.50 33.14 -22.95
N LEU A 55 4.03 33.53 -24.15
CA LEU A 55 2.59 33.54 -24.46
C LEU A 55 2.00 32.13 -24.48
N LEU A 56 2.73 31.15 -25.04
CA LEU A 56 2.31 29.75 -25.07
C LEU A 56 2.20 29.18 -23.65
N LEU A 57 3.21 29.37 -22.81
CA LEU A 57 3.17 28.94 -21.41
C LEU A 57 2.08 29.67 -20.61
N GLY A 58 1.87 30.95 -20.90
CA GLY A 58 0.77 31.74 -20.33
C GLY A 58 -0.61 31.20 -20.75
N ALA A 59 -0.79 30.83 -22.02
CA ALA A 59 -2.02 30.21 -22.51
C ALA A 59 -2.23 28.82 -21.89
N LEU A 60 -1.17 28.00 -21.79
CA LEU A 60 -1.22 26.71 -21.10
C LEU A 60 -1.57 26.86 -19.62
N LYS A 61 -1.07 27.91 -18.95
CA LYS A 61 -1.43 28.26 -17.57
C LYS A 61 -2.92 28.59 -17.43
N MET A 62 -3.55 29.21 -18.44
CA MET A 62 -5.00 29.47 -18.42
C MET A 62 -5.84 28.19 -18.52
N LEU A 63 -5.27 27.07 -18.99
CA LEU A 63 -5.94 25.77 -18.99
C LEU A 63 -5.88 25.10 -17.60
N SER A 64 -5.04 25.57 -16.69
CA SER A 64 -4.98 25.09 -15.30
C SER A 64 -5.75 26.02 -14.38
N THR A 65 -6.66 25.48 -13.57
CA THR A 65 -7.31 26.22 -12.49
C THR A 65 -6.40 26.23 -11.25
N THR A 66 -6.27 27.38 -10.60
CA THR A 66 -5.67 27.45 -9.26
C THR A 66 -6.79 27.31 -8.25
N VAL A 67 -6.77 26.23 -7.47
CA VAL A 67 -7.72 26.01 -6.39
C VAL A 67 -7.10 26.48 -5.09
N ASP A 68 -7.83 27.32 -4.35
CA ASP A 68 -7.44 27.72 -3.00
C ASP A 68 -7.82 26.59 -2.03
N VAL A 69 -6.82 25.86 -1.55
CA VAL A 69 -6.99 24.73 -0.65
C VAL A 69 -6.82 25.22 0.79
N PRO A 70 -7.87 25.14 1.64
CA PRO A 70 -7.80 25.60 3.02
C PRO A 70 -6.70 24.90 3.83
N ALA A 71 -6.21 25.51 4.91
CA ALA A 71 -5.29 24.84 5.82
C ALA A 71 -5.97 23.66 6.56
N GLY A 72 -5.20 22.61 6.86
CA GLY A 72 -5.65 21.45 7.62
C GLY A 72 -5.75 20.19 6.75
N TRP A 73 -6.70 19.31 7.09
CA TRP A 73 -7.03 18.13 6.28
C TRP A 73 -7.97 18.58 5.17
N SER A 74 -7.44 18.80 3.98
CA SER A 74 -8.16 19.40 2.87
C SER A 74 -7.67 18.84 1.55
N ASP A 75 -8.51 18.95 0.53
CA ASP A 75 -8.13 18.66 -0.86
C ASP A 75 -8.74 19.69 -1.80
N ASP A 76 -8.46 19.53 -3.09
CA ASP A 76 -8.98 20.35 -4.18
C ASP A 76 -10.37 19.90 -4.66
N ALA A 77 -10.99 18.93 -3.97
CA ALA A 77 -12.21 18.22 -4.33
C ALA A 77 -12.21 17.74 -5.79
N ASP A 78 -12.76 18.55 -6.70
CA ASP A 78 -12.83 18.30 -8.14
C ASP A 78 -12.20 19.46 -8.93
N ASN A 79 -11.05 19.98 -8.48
CA ASN A 79 -10.36 21.12 -9.08
C ASN A 79 -11.19 22.43 -9.18
N THR A 80 -12.26 22.55 -8.38
CA THR A 80 -13.24 23.66 -8.45
C THR A 80 -13.26 24.54 -7.21
N ALA A 81 -13.17 23.94 -6.02
CA ALA A 81 -13.06 24.65 -4.74
C ALA A 81 -12.42 23.73 -3.70
N GLY A 82 -11.45 24.26 -2.95
CA GLY A 82 -10.81 23.48 -1.91
C GLY A 82 -11.78 23.21 -0.77
N THR A 83 -11.82 21.95 -0.31
CA THR A 83 -12.72 21.52 0.76
C THR A 83 -11.91 21.10 1.97
N SER A 84 -12.31 21.55 3.16
CA SER A 84 -11.72 21.10 4.43
C SER A 84 -12.55 19.99 5.05
N TYR A 85 -11.86 19.09 5.74
CA TYR A 85 -12.40 17.88 6.34
C TYR A 85 -11.87 17.69 7.76
N ASN A 86 -12.52 16.79 8.48
CA ASN A 86 -11.95 16.21 9.70
C ASN A 86 -10.87 15.17 9.32
N LEU A 87 -9.83 15.01 10.14
CA LEU A 87 -8.86 13.91 10.03
C LEU A 87 -9.54 12.53 9.92
N PHE A 88 -10.61 12.33 10.68
CA PHE A 88 -11.39 11.09 10.72
C PHE A 88 -12.60 11.13 9.78
N GLN A 89 -12.51 11.91 8.69
CA GLN A 89 -13.54 11.89 7.65
C GLN A 89 -13.74 10.43 7.18
N PRO A 90 -14.92 9.83 7.43
CA PRO A 90 -15.12 8.39 7.34
C PRO A 90 -15.19 7.89 5.90
N THR A 91 -15.40 8.78 4.93
CA THR A 91 -15.53 8.46 3.52
C THR A 91 -14.68 9.42 2.68
N GLY A 92 -14.01 8.88 1.67
CA GLY A 92 -13.19 9.68 0.76
C GLY A 92 -12.16 8.90 -0.03
N GLN A 93 -12.00 7.61 0.24
CA GLN A 93 -11.23 6.69 -0.59
C GLN A 93 -12.06 5.46 -0.91
N SER A 94 -11.84 4.89 -2.09
CA SER A 94 -12.43 3.61 -2.48
C SER A 94 -11.34 2.74 -3.09
N ILE A 95 -11.37 1.45 -2.79
CA ILE A 95 -10.48 0.45 -3.37
C ILE A 95 -11.39 -0.61 -3.98
N GLU A 96 -11.15 -0.98 -5.25
CA GLU A 96 -12.05 -1.84 -6.05
C GLU A 96 -12.50 -3.13 -5.34
N TRP A 97 -11.62 -3.74 -4.54
CA TRP A 97 -11.89 -5.00 -3.84
C TRP A 97 -12.39 -4.82 -2.40
N VAL A 98 -12.58 -3.58 -1.93
CA VAL A 98 -13.13 -3.24 -0.62
C VAL A 98 -14.55 -2.71 -0.82
N ASP A 99 -15.54 -3.49 -0.37
CA ASP A 99 -16.98 -3.19 -0.54
C ASP A 99 -17.52 -2.11 0.42
N VAL A 100 -16.63 -1.25 0.95
CA VAL A 100 -16.97 -0.14 1.84
C VAL A 100 -16.12 1.07 1.53
N ASP A 101 -16.71 2.26 1.66
CA ASP A 101 -15.95 3.51 1.59
C ASP A 101 -14.94 3.57 2.74
N LEU A 102 -13.72 3.94 2.40
CA LEU A 102 -12.62 4.05 3.34
C LEU A 102 -12.46 5.50 3.84
N PRO A 103 -11.96 5.68 5.07
CA PRO A 103 -11.59 6.98 5.59
C PRO A 103 -10.64 7.73 4.65
N LYS A 104 -10.84 9.04 4.56
CA LYS A 104 -10.09 9.88 3.60
C LYS A 104 -8.61 10.02 3.96
N PHE A 105 -8.30 10.12 5.25
CA PHE A 105 -6.94 10.41 5.73
C PHE A 105 -6.44 9.39 6.76
N ALA A 106 -7.27 9.05 7.76
CA ALA A 106 -6.90 8.15 8.85
C ALA A 106 -7.38 6.71 8.59
N LEU A 107 -6.64 5.99 7.74
CA LEU A 107 -6.85 4.56 7.56
C LEU A 107 -6.38 3.79 8.79
N HIS A 108 -7.11 2.74 9.12
CA HIS A 108 -6.82 1.87 10.24
C HIS A 108 -6.83 0.42 9.79
N GLU A 109 -5.90 -0.36 10.35
CA GLU A 109 -5.87 -1.79 10.13
C GLU A 109 -6.99 -2.49 10.90
N SER A 110 -7.43 -3.64 10.38
CA SER A 110 -8.32 -4.51 11.14
C SER A 110 -7.60 -5.14 12.33
N THR A 111 -8.29 -5.33 13.45
CA THR A 111 -7.75 -6.14 14.56
C THR A 111 -7.64 -7.60 14.13
N MET A 112 -6.88 -8.43 14.86
CA MET A 112 -6.79 -9.88 14.55
C MET A 112 -8.16 -10.56 14.57
N THR A 113 -9.02 -10.20 15.54
CA THR A 113 -10.43 -10.61 15.61
C THR A 113 -11.20 -10.19 14.36
N GLY A 114 -11.04 -8.94 13.92
CA GLY A 114 -11.67 -8.43 12.70
C GLY A 114 -11.15 -9.14 11.44
N LEU A 115 -9.85 -9.45 11.39
CA LEU A 115 -9.25 -10.22 10.31
C LEU A 115 -9.86 -11.62 10.23
N MET A 116 -10.01 -12.34 11.35
CA MET A 116 -10.62 -13.67 11.38
C MET A 116 -12.09 -13.65 10.92
N LEU A 117 -12.87 -12.64 11.34
CA LEU A 117 -14.24 -12.45 10.83
C LEU A 117 -14.25 -12.16 9.32
N LYS A 118 -13.31 -11.33 8.84
CA LYS A 118 -13.13 -11.03 7.42
C LYS A 118 -12.83 -12.28 6.60
N LEU A 119 -12.02 -13.21 7.11
CA LEU A 119 -11.75 -14.49 6.42
C LEU A 119 -13.04 -15.27 6.18
N GLY A 120 -13.91 -15.38 7.21
CA GLY A 120 -15.21 -16.04 7.09
C GLY A 120 -16.11 -15.36 6.06
N ARG A 121 -16.23 -14.04 6.12
CA ARG A 121 -17.02 -13.27 5.14
C ARG A 121 -16.49 -13.44 3.71
N GLN A 122 -15.19 -13.26 3.49
CA GLN A 122 -14.55 -13.42 2.18
C GLN A 122 -14.81 -14.82 1.59
N SER A 123 -14.87 -15.86 2.45
CA SER A 123 -15.15 -17.23 2.02
C SER A 123 -16.55 -17.38 1.42
N ILE A 124 -17.53 -16.64 1.95
CA ILE A 124 -18.89 -16.57 1.40
C ILE A 124 -18.91 -15.73 0.13
N ASP A 125 -18.28 -14.55 0.14
CA ASP A 125 -18.33 -13.64 -1.00
C ASP A 125 -17.70 -14.28 -2.25
N ASP A 126 -16.61 -15.04 -2.06
CA ASP A 126 -15.94 -15.75 -3.16
C ASP A 126 -16.37 -17.24 -3.31
N GLY A 127 -17.56 -17.59 -2.81
CA GLY A 127 -18.11 -18.94 -2.88
C GLY A 127 -18.21 -19.46 -4.33
N LEU A 128 -17.93 -20.75 -4.54
CA LEU A 128 -17.78 -21.35 -5.86
C LEU A 128 -19.11 -21.48 -6.61
N ARG A 129 -20.14 -22.01 -5.94
CA ARG A 129 -21.40 -22.44 -6.56
C ARG A 129 -22.61 -22.13 -5.69
N LEU A 130 -22.59 -20.97 -5.03
CA LEU A 130 -23.64 -20.55 -4.10
C LEU A 130 -25.03 -20.43 -4.74
N GLY A 131 -25.10 -20.14 -6.04
CA GLY A 131 -26.37 -20.08 -6.78
C GLY A 131 -27.09 -21.42 -6.93
N ASP A 132 -26.41 -22.54 -6.69
CA ASP A 132 -27.03 -23.88 -6.72
C ASP A 132 -27.77 -24.21 -5.42
N LEU A 133 -27.57 -23.44 -4.36
CA LEU A 133 -28.19 -23.67 -3.06
C LEU A 133 -29.64 -23.18 -3.06
N SER A 134 -30.49 -23.89 -2.33
CA SER A 134 -31.83 -23.39 -2.03
C SER A 134 -31.73 -22.11 -1.18
N ALA A 135 -32.79 -21.30 -1.16
CA ALA A 135 -32.79 -20.07 -0.35
C ALA A 135 -32.56 -20.35 1.15
N SER A 136 -33.07 -21.48 1.67
CA SER A 136 -32.86 -21.90 3.05
C SER A 136 -31.42 -22.34 3.31
N ASP A 137 -30.84 -23.14 2.41
CA ASP A 137 -29.48 -23.66 2.59
C ASP A 137 -28.45 -22.55 2.42
N LEU A 138 -28.69 -21.61 1.50
CA LEU A 138 -27.86 -20.42 1.34
C LEU A 138 -27.89 -19.56 2.60
N ALA A 139 -29.07 -19.34 3.19
CA ALA A 139 -29.21 -18.59 4.43
C ALA A 139 -28.52 -19.30 5.61
N ALA A 140 -28.71 -20.62 5.76
CA ALA A 140 -28.06 -21.41 6.79
C ALA A 140 -26.53 -21.39 6.65
N CYS A 141 -26.02 -21.58 5.42
CA CYS A 141 -24.61 -21.53 5.13
C CYS A 141 -24.00 -20.15 5.46
N ARG A 142 -24.63 -19.07 4.98
CA ARG A 142 -24.17 -17.69 5.25
C ARG A 142 -24.16 -17.37 6.73
N THR A 143 -25.25 -17.68 7.43
CA THR A 143 -25.37 -17.42 8.87
C THR A 143 -24.36 -18.26 9.65
N GLY A 144 -24.19 -19.55 9.32
CA GLY A 144 -23.22 -20.41 10.00
C GLY A 144 -21.79 -19.89 9.89
N VAL A 145 -21.38 -19.41 8.71
CA VAL A 145 -20.02 -18.91 8.49
C VAL A 145 -19.83 -17.49 9.05
N ILE A 146 -20.69 -16.54 8.68
CA ILE A 146 -20.52 -15.11 8.99
C ILE A 146 -20.85 -14.82 10.46
N THR A 147 -21.92 -15.44 10.96
CA THR A 147 -22.50 -15.14 12.26
C THR A 147 -22.10 -16.19 13.28
N GLY A 148 -22.09 -17.46 12.87
CA GLY A 148 -21.67 -18.58 13.71
C GLY A 148 -20.17 -18.79 13.76
N GLY A 149 -19.34 -18.15 12.92
CA GLY A 149 -17.89 -18.36 12.90
C GLY A 149 -17.49 -19.82 12.63
N LEU A 150 -18.29 -20.56 11.86
CA LEU A 150 -18.04 -21.96 11.51
C LEU A 150 -17.15 -22.02 10.27
N VAL A 151 -15.83 -22.06 10.50
CA VAL A 151 -14.82 -21.97 9.44
C VAL A 151 -13.85 -23.15 9.42
N ASP A 152 -13.89 -24.06 10.40
CA ASP A 152 -12.94 -25.16 10.50
C ASP A 152 -13.07 -26.12 9.30
N THR A 153 -11.93 -26.58 8.78
CA THR A 153 -11.88 -27.52 7.66
C THR A 153 -11.99 -28.97 8.11
N ASN A 154 -11.74 -29.25 9.39
CA ASN A 154 -11.90 -30.60 9.94
C ASN A 154 -13.38 -30.93 10.14
N ALA A 155 -13.92 -31.87 9.35
CA ALA A 155 -15.31 -32.31 9.43
C ALA A 155 -15.71 -32.89 10.80
N SER A 156 -14.76 -33.34 11.63
CA SER A 156 -15.04 -33.84 12.98
C SER A 156 -15.16 -32.72 14.02
N SER A 157 -14.80 -31.49 13.65
CA SER A 157 -14.85 -30.34 14.52
C SER A 157 -16.30 -29.88 14.73
N PRO A 158 -16.71 -29.52 15.96
CA PRO A 158 -18.00 -28.88 16.19
C PRO A 158 -18.11 -27.50 15.53
N TYR A 159 -16.97 -26.94 15.10
CA TYR A 159 -16.87 -25.63 14.44
C TYR A 159 -16.61 -25.76 12.94
N SER A 160 -16.81 -26.96 12.39
CA SER A 160 -16.67 -27.26 10.97
C SER A 160 -17.64 -26.44 10.13
N LEU A 161 -17.23 -26.17 8.89
CA LEU A 161 -18.06 -25.51 7.91
C LEU A 161 -19.44 -26.22 7.83
N PRO A 162 -20.57 -25.47 7.82
CA PRO A 162 -21.90 -26.07 7.74
C PRO A 162 -22.03 -27.03 6.56
N THR A 163 -22.79 -28.11 6.73
CA THR A 163 -22.99 -29.11 5.67
C THR A 163 -23.66 -28.53 4.44
N GLU A 164 -24.47 -27.50 4.63
CA GLU A 164 -25.15 -26.71 3.60
C GLU A 164 -24.14 -25.96 2.70
N CYS A 165 -22.95 -25.66 3.22
CA CYS A 165 -21.87 -25.02 2.48
C CYS A 165 -20.96 -26.01 1.74
N ALA A 166 -21.13 -27.32 1.95
CA ALA A 166 -20.19 -28.34 1.49
C ALA A 166 -20.00 -28.32 -0.03
N GLY A 167 -18.75 -28.20 -0.48
CA GLY A 167 -18.40 -28.11 -1.91
C GLY A 167 -18.86 -26.82 -2.60
N LYS A 168 -19.45 -25.87 -1.87
CA LYS A 168 -19.89 -24.57 -2.37
C LYS A 168 -19.06 -23.42 -1.83
N VAL A 169 -18.54 -23.56 -0.61
CA VAL A 169 -17.69 -22.58 0.07
C VAL A 169 -16.38 -23.25 0.45
N VAL A 170 -15.28 -22.53 0.27
CA VAL A 170 -13.95 -22.95 0.70
C VAL A 170 -13.41 -21.85 1.62
N PRO A 171 -13.06 -22.17 2.88
CA PRO A 171 -12.65 -21.16 3.84
C PRO A 171 -11.30 -20.55 3.47
N TYR A 172 -11.18 -19.24 3.69
CA TYR A 172 -9.89 -18.55 3.73
C TYR A 172 -9.17 -18.82 5.05
N LYS A 173 -7.87 -19.13 4.96
CA LYS A 173 -7.00 -19.49 6.08
C LYS A 173 -5.74 -18.66 6.09
N ILE A 174 -5.13 -18.55 7.28
CA ILE A 174 -3.75 -18.08 7.44
C ILE A 174 -2.85 -19.31 7.42
N ALA A 175 -1.94 -19.38 6.45
CA ALA A 175 -0.96 -20.46 6.40
C ALA A 175 0.10 -20.29 7.49
N VAL A 176 0.51 -21.38 8.11
CA VAL A 176 1.65 -21.42 9.04
C VAL A 176 2.64 -22.48 8.55
N ALA A 177 3.90 -22.10 8.39
CA ALA A 177 4.97 -23.00 7.95
C ALA A 177 6.29 -22.70 8.69
N PRO A 178 7.16 -23.69 8.92
CA PRO A 178 6.93 -25.13 8.75
C PRO A 178 6.04 -25.71 9.84
N ASP A 179 5.45 -26.87 9.59
CA ASP A 179 4.70 -27.65 10.56
C ASP A 179 5.66 -28.42 11.48
N ASN A 180 5.91 -27.89 12.67
CA ASN A 180 6.81 -28.47 13.65
C ASN A 180 6.34 -28.19 15.10
N ALA A 181 7.10 -28.67 16.08
CA ALA A 181 6.77 -28.49 17.49
C ALA A 181 6.67 -27.01 17.90
N PHE A 182 7.53 -26.14 17.34
CA PHE A 182 7.48 -24.71 17.61
C PHE A 182 6.19 -24.07 17.09
N THR A 183 5.80 -24.33 15.84
CA THR A 183 4.61 -23.71 15.25
C THR A 183 3.31 -24.29 15.79
N ARG A 184 3.23 -25.61 16.02
CA ARG A 184 2.04 -26.26 16.57
C ARG A 184 1.89 -26.06 18.07
N SER A 185 2.88 -26.51 18.84
CA SER A 185 2.74 -26.67 20.28
C SER A 185 3.06 -25.40 21.07
N TYR A 186 3.82 -24.47 20.49
CA TYR A 186 4.17 -23.23 21.15
C TYR A 186 3.41 -22.04 20.54
N PHE A 187 3.73 -21.65 19.31
CA PHE A 187 3.10 -20.49 18.66
C PHE A 187 1.58 -20.58 18.60
N THR A 188 1.04 -21.67 18.04
CA THR A 188 -0.41 -21.82 17.85
C THR A 188 -1.17 -22.02 19.15
N GLU A 189 -0.58 -22.69 20.14
CA GLU A 189 -1.19 -22.81 21.47
C GLU A 189 -1.26 -21.45 22.17
N THR A 190 -0.19 -20.66 22.13
CA THR A 190 -0.21 -19.28 22.62
C THR A 190 -1.26 -18.45 21.89
N MET A 191 -1.28 -18.49 20.55
CA MET A 191 -2.25 -17.71 19.78
C MET A 191 -3.69 -18.14 20.08
N GLY A 192 -3.92 -19.43 20.33
CA GLY A 192 -5.24 -19.93 20.75
C GLY A 192 -5.67 -19.42 22.12
N MET A 193 -4.73 -19.16 23.04
CA MET A 193 -5.03 -18.49 24.32
C MET A 193 -5.34 -17.00 24.15
N TRP A 194 -4.62 -16.32 23.25
CA TRP A 194 -4.80 -14.87 23.03
C TRP A 194 -6.01 -14.54 22.15
N TYR A 195 -6.35 -15.43 21.23
CA TYR A 195 -7.44 -15.30 20.28
C TYR A 195 -8.30 -16.57 20.30
N PRO A 196 -8.97 -16.83 21.44
CA PRO A 196 -9.92 -17.94 21.53
C PRO A 196 -11.17 -17.61 20.73
N ARG A 197 -12.06 -18.61 20.63
CA ARG A 197 -13.41 -18.40 20.12
C ARG A 197 -14.16 -17.50 21.11
N VAL A 198 -14.77 -16.42 20.62
CA VAL A 198 -15.47 -15.43 21.48
C VAL A 198 -16.85 -15.16 20.92
N ASP A 199 -17.89 -15.34 21.75
CA ASP A 199 -19.23 -14.89 21.42
C ASP A 199 -19.41 -13.42 21.81
N LEU A 200 -19.81 -12.60 20.84
CA LEU A 200 -19.94 -11.15 21.01
C LEU A 200 -21.35 -10.73 21.41
N LEU A 201 -22.32 -11.63 21.26
CA LEU A 201 -23.69 -11.41 21.72
C LEU A 201 -23.93 -12.16 23.02
N ASN A 202 -24.51 -11.46 24.00
CA ASN A 202 -25.04 -12.08 25.20
C ASN A 202 -26.53 -12.42 24.99
N SER A 203 -26.80 -13.34 24.07
CA SER A 203 -28.15 -13.77 23.72
C SER A 203 -28.23 -15.29 23.64
N SER A 204 -29.40 -15.83 23.97
CA SER A 204 -29.70 -17.26 23.85
C SER A 204 -30.32 -17.63 22.50
N THR A 205 -30.71 -16.64 21.71
CA THR A 205 -31.40 -16.82 20.43
C THR A 205 -30.58 -16.38 19.22
N GLU A 206 -29.57 -15.54 19.44
CA GLU A 206 -28.68 -15.00 18.41
C GLU A 206 -27.24 -15.15 18.88
N SER A 207 -26.37 -15.68 18.03
CA SER A 207 -24.93 -15.82 18.30
C SER A 207 -24.17 -14.96 17.31
N PHE A 208 -23.16 -14.20 17.74
CA PHE A 208 -22.21 -13.58 16.79
C PHE A 208 -20.82 -13.93 17.26
N THR A 209 -20.28 -15.00 16.70
CA THR A 209 -19.10 -15.66 17.24
C THR A 209 -17.88 -15.40 16.35
N VAL A 210 -16.82 -14.89 16.98
CA VAL A 210 -15.50 -14.81 16.37
C VAL A 210 -14.87 -16.20 16.42
N PRO A 211 -14.43 -16.77 15.29
CA PRO A 211 -13.69 -18.03 15.29
C PRO A 211 -12.35 -17.88 16.00
N SER A 212 -11.82 -18.99 16.53
CA SER A 212 -10.51 -18.97 17.15
C SER A 212 -9.39 -18.88 16.12
N PHE A 213 -8.19 -18.49 16.57
CA PHE A 213 -7.00 -18.52 15.71
C PHE A 213 -6.73 -19.93 15.18
N LYS A 214 -6.89 -20.96 16.02
CA LYS A 214 -6.67 -22.37 15.64
C LYS A 214 -7.62 -22.83 14.52
N GLU A 215 -8.87 -22.36 14.57
CA GLU A 215 -9.85 -22.64 13.51
C GLU A 215 -9.54 -21.87 12.23
N SER A 216 -8.76 -20.79 12.28
CA SER A 216 -8.51 -19.88 11.16
C SER A 216 -7.20 -20.14 10.41
N ILE A 217 -6.39 -21.12 10.84
CA ILE A 217 -5.09 -21.44 10.25
C ILE A 217 -5.09 -22.73 9.44
N HIS A 218 -4.07 -22.89 8.60
CA HIS A 218 -3.74 -24.14 7.92
C HIS A 218 -2.23 -24.36 7.93
N PHE A 219 -1.77 -25.54 8.33
CA PHE A 219 -0.35 -25.85 8.41
C PHE A 219 0.21 -26.37 7.09
N PHE A 220 1.47 -26.05 6.82
CA PHE A 220 2.24 -26.61 5.72
C PHE A 220 3.55 -27.18 6.27
N VAL A 221 3.91 -28.38 5.80
CA VAL A 221 5.11 -29.10 6.26
C VAL A 221 6.38 -28.25 6.11
N SER A 222 6.48 -27.48 5.03
CA SER A 222 7.59 -26.57 4.78
C SER A 222 7.16 -25.34 4.00
N ASN A 223 8.06 -24.35 3.94
CA ASN A 223 7.93 -23.20 3.05
C ASN A 223 7.77 -23.61 1.57
N ASP A 224 8.52 -24.62 1.13
CA ASP A 224 8.43 -25.13 -0.25
C ASP A 224 7.07 -25.77 -0.52
N ALA A 225 6.53 -26.55 0.43
CA ALA A 225 5.21 -27.15 0.32
C ALA A 225 4.09 -26.10 0.21
N LEU A 226 4.19 -25.01 1.00
CA LEU A 226 3.30 -23.86 0.86
C LEU A 226 3.40 -23.24 -0.55
N THR A 227 4.63 -23.05 -1.04
CA THR A 227 4.88 -22.43 -2.34
C THR A 227 4.39 -23.29 -3.51
N GLU A 228 4.55 -24.60 -3.41
CA GLU A 228 4.00 -25.57 -4.38
C GLU A 228 2.48 -25.58 -4.35
N TYR A 229 1.89 -25.57 -3.15
CA TYR A 229 0.44 -25.56 -2.97
C TYR A 229 -0.22 -24.34 -3.62
N VAL A 230 0.29 -23.13 -3.36
CA VAL A 230 -0.29 -21.90 -3.93
C VAL A 230 -0.15 -21.82 -5.46
N LYS A 231 0.74 -22.61 -6.06
CA LYS A 231 0.92 -22.73 -7.51
C LYS A 231 0.13 -23.89 -8.12
N SER A 232 -0.46 -24.76 -7.29
CA SER A 232 -1.12 -25.98 -7.75
C SER A 232 -2.51 -25.69 -8.32
N ASP A 233 -2.96 -26.56 -9.23
CA ASP A 233 -4.33 -26.51 -9.79
C ASP A 233 -5.42 -26.78 -8.73
N ASN A 234 -5.04 -27.34 -7.58
CA ASN A 234 -5.95 -27.66 -6.48
C ASN A 234 -6.13 -26.50 -5.49
N TYR A 235 -5.45 -25.36 -5.67
CA TYR A 235 -5.53 -24.23 -4.76
C TYR A 235 -6.97 -23.75 -4.57
N GLY A 236 -7.47 -23.79 -3.34
CA GLY A 236 -8.80 -23.29 -3.00
C GLY A 236 -9.96 -24.13 -3.57
N ALA A 237 -9.70 -25.39 -3.93
CA ALA A 237 -10.68 -26.25 -4.59
C ALA A 237 -11.69 -26.90 -3.64
N ASN A 238 -11.29 -27.17 -2.39
CA ASN A 238 -12.12 -27.91 -1.41
C ASN A 238 -11.65 -27.65 0.03
N LEU A 239 -12.25 -28.33 1.02
CA LEU A 239 -11.92 -28.14 2.44
C LEU A 239 -10.49 -28.57 2.80
N ASP A 240 -9.97 -29.63 2.16
CA ASP A 240 -8.59 -30.09 2.35
C ASP A 240 -7.58 -29.18 1.65
N ASN A 241 -8.05 -28.37 0.69
CA ASN A 241 -7.25 -27.42 -0.08
C ASN A 241 -7.86 -26.01 0.09
N PRO A 242 -7.71 -25.39 1.27
CA PRO A 242 -8.33 -24.10 1.57
C PRO A 242 -7.63 -22.94 0.85
N ARG A 243 -8.32 -21.80 0.75
CA ARG A 243 -7.71 -20.59 0.19
C ARG A 243 -6.79 -19.95 1.21
N ILE A 244 -5.59 -19.55 0.80
CA ILE A 244 -4.63 -18.88 1.69
C ILE A 244 -4.77 -17.38 1.52
N PHE A 245 -5.18 -16.70 2.60
CA PHE A 245 -5.26 -15.23 2.63
C PHE A 245 -3.88 -14.61 2.82
N ALA A 246 -3.12 -15.16 3.77
CA ALA A 246 -1.76 -14.78 4.09
C ALA A 246 -1.02 -15.96 4.70
N ALA A 247 0.31 -15.89 4.80
CA ALA A 247 1.14 -16.91 5.40
C ALA A 247 2.15 -16.30 6.38
N ILE A 248 2.31 -16.98 7.51
CA ILE A 248 3.36 -16.75 8.50
C ILE A 248 4.38 -17.89 8.31
N VAL A 249 5.55 -17.55 7.79
CA VAL A 249 6.61 -18.51 7.52
C VAL A 249 7.76 -18.25 8.48
N PHE A 250 8.09 -19.22 9.33
CA PHE A 250 9.27 -19.16 10.18
C PHE A 250 10.45 -19.80 9.45
N ASP A 251 11.40 -18.98 9.03
CA ASP A 251 12.61 -19.41 8.34
C ASP A 251 13.63 -19.99 9.33
N SER A 252 13.70 -19.43 10.55
CA SER A 252 14.42 -20.02 11.69
C SER A 252 13.67 -19.81 13.00
N ALA A 253 13.63 -20.85 13.83
CA ALA A 253 12.99 -20.83 15.14
C ALA A 253 13.63 -21.86 16.10
N PRO A 254 13.49 -21.68 17.43
CA PRO A 254 13.98 -22.64 18.43
C PRO A 254 13.37 -24.03 18.27
N SER A 255 14.10 -25.05 18.71
CA SER A 255 13.68 -26.45 18.61
C SER A 255 14.01 -27.22 19.88
N GLY A 256 13.27 -28.29 20.14
CA GLY A 256 13.50 -29.13 21.32
C GLY A 256 13.34 -28.33 22.62
N ASP A 257 14.30 -28.48 23.53
CA ASP A 257 14.29 -27.84 24.85
C ASP A 257 14.53 -26.32 24.79
N ASP A 258 14.94 -25.78 23.64
CA ASP A 258 15.15 -24.34 23.45
C ASP A 258 13.82 -23.59 23.16
N ILE A 259 12.72 -24.30 22.92
CA ILE A 259 11.39 -23.70 22.72
C ILE A 259 10.97 -22.99 24.01
N GLY A 260 10.58 -21.72 23.90
CA GLY A 260 10.26 -20.86 25.04
C GLY A 260 11.47 -20.13 25.65
N THR A 261 12.66 -20.26 25.07
CA THR A 261 13.87 -19.54 25.51
C THR A 261 14.25 -18.40 24.56
N PHE A 262 15.10 -17.48 25.04
CA PHE A 262 15.64 -16.38 24.22
C PHE A 262 16.54 -16.89 23.10
N ALA A 263 16.03 -16.79 21.88
CA ALA A 263 16.73 -17.20 20.68
C ALA A 263 16.32 -16.31 19.49
N SER A 264 17.16 -16.32 18.45
CA SER A 264 16.86 -15.60 17.21
C SER A 264 15.73 -16.33 16.47
N ILE A 265 14.72 -15.57 16.05
CA ILE A 265 13.62 -16.04 15.24
C ILE A 265 13.61 -15.21 13.96
N GLU A 266 13.71 -15.88 12.82
CA GLU A 266 13.54 -15.28 11.50
C GLU A 266 12.20 -15.70 10.94
N TYR A 267 11.40 -14.74 10.50
CA TYR A 267 10.10 -15.00 9.91
C TYR A 267 9.79 -14.04 8.76
N SER A 268 8.92 -14.50 7.89
CA SER A 268 8.41 -13.80 6.72
C SER A 268 6.89 -13.82 6.74
N LEU A 269 6.27 -12.65 6.53
CA LEU A 269 4.85 -12.55 6.24
C LEU A 269 4.64 -12.50 4.73
N ARG A 270 3.77 -13.36 4.21
CA ARG A 270 3.47 -13.43 2.78
C ARG A 270 2.00 -13.19 2.55
N LEU A 271 1.68 -12.20 1.73
CA LEU A 271 0.31 -11.88 1.36
C LEU A 271 0.18 -11.88 -0.15
N ASN A 272 -1.06 -11.92 -0.64
CA ASN A 272 -1.33 -11.90 -2.07
C ASN A 272 -0.90 -10.57 -2.70
N ALA A 273 0.11 -10.62 -3.57
CA ALA A 273 0.64 -9.49 -4.30
C ALA A 273 0.26 -9.48 -5.79
N THR A 274 -0.79 -10.19 -6.20
CA THR A 274 -1.26 -10.17 -7.59
C THR A 274 -1.63 -8.75 -8.01
N GLN A 275 -0.96 -8.26 -9.06
CA GLN A 275 -1.29 -7.00 -9.73
C GLN A 275 -2.68 -7.11 -10.38
N GLY A 276 -3.44 -6.02 -10.37
CA GLY A 276 -4.72 -5.99 -11.08
C GLY A 276 -4.54 -5.92 -12.59
N LYS A 277 -5.64 -6.13 -13.32
CA LYS A 277 -5.63 -6.21 -14.79
C LYS A 277 -5.40 -4.86 -15.49
N ALA A 278 -5.58 -3.75 -14.78
CA ALA A 278 -5.40 -2.40 -15.32
C ALA A 278 -3.96 -1.89 -15.10
N PRO A 279 -3.36 -1.19 -16.08
CA PRO A 279 -2.13 -0.45 -15.85
C PRO A 279 -2.40 0.59 -14.75
N ALA A 280 -1.56 0.58 -13.70
CA ALA A 280 -1.72 1.30 -12.42
C ALA A 280 -2.63 0.66 -11.34
N SER A 281 -3.16 -0.55 -11.54
CA SER A 281 -3.84 -1.27 -10.45
C SER A 281 -2.84 -1.81 -9.43
N VAL A 282 -2.94 -1.27 -8.22
CA VAL A 282 -2.14 -1.56 -7.01
C VAL A 282 -2.12 -3.04 -6.58
N GLY A 283 -2.99 -3.87 -7.15
CA GLY A 283 -3.19 -5.24 -6.68
C GLY A 283 -3.79 -5.30 -5.28
N ARG A 284 -3.69 -6.46 -4.62
CA ARG A 284 -4.21 -6.63 -3.25
C ARG A 284 -3.23 -6.08 -2.23
N VAL A 285 -1.98 -6.55 -2.24
CA VAL A 285 -0.88 -6.06 -1.40
C VAL A 285 0.27 -5.60 -2.29
N PRO A 286 0.77 -4.36 -2.14
CA PRO A 286 1.96 -3.91 -2.86
C PRO A 286 3.16 -4.83 -2.61
N THR A 287 3.93 -5.16 -3.65
CA THR A 287 5.22 -5.82 -3.48
C THR A 287 6.25 -4.85 -2.92
N THR A 288 7.23 -5.39 -2.20
CA THR A 288 8.41 -4.65 -1.72
C THR A 288 9.61 -4.84 -2.64
N ASP A 289 9.46 -5.59 -3.75
CA ASP A 289 10.49 -5.61 -4.77
C ASP A 289 10.55 -4.22 -5.41
N GLY A 290 11.74 -3.66 -5.53
CA GLY A 290 11.94 -2.30 -6.06
C GLY A 290 11.48 -2.09 -7.51
N SER A 291 10.75 -3.06 -8.09
CA SER A 291 10.14 -3.03 -9.41
C SER A 291 8.82 -2.25 -9.45
N LEU A 292 8.21 -1.91 -8.30
CA LEU A 292 6.90 -1.23 -8.26
C LEU A 292 6.94 0.29 -8.34
N VAL A 293 8.11 0.90 -8.52
CA VAL A 293 8.19 2.36 -8.58
C VAL A 293 8.75 2.80 -9.93
N ASP A 294 7.90 2.73 -10.94
CA ASP A 294 7.89 3.78 -11.97
C ASP A 294 7.49 5.08 -11.25
N VAL A 295 8.42 5.67 -10.48
CA VAL A 295 8.27 7.06 -10.04
C VAL A 295 8.25 7.86 -11.32
N GLU A 296 7.07 8.26 -11.78
CA GLU A 296 6.99 9.16 -12.90
C GLU A 296 7.73 10.45 -12.48
N LEU A 297 8.79 10.80 -13.20
CA LEU A 297 9.62 11.98 -12.89
C LEU A 297 8.81 13.29 -12.88
N PHE A 298 7.61 13.26 -13.44
CA PHE A 298 6.66 14.38 -13.48
C PHE A 298 5.39 14.13 -12.67
N GLN A 299 5.37 13.11 -11.81
CA GLN A 299 4.26 12.87 -10.89
C GLN A 299 4.11 14.07 -9.95
N LYS A 300 2.97 14.75 -10.05
CA LYS A 300 2.64 15.89 -9.18
C LYS A 300 1.68 15.50 -8.06
N ASP A 301 1.03 14.36 -8.20
CA ASP A 301 0.04 13.85 -7.27
C ASP A 301 0.63 12.73 -6.39
N ILE A 302 0.17 12.62 -5.15
CA ILE A 302 0.57 11.55 -4.25
C ILE A 302 -0.37 10.37 -4.50
N VAL A 303 0.15 9.27 -5.06
CA VAL A 303 -0.63 8.04 -5.21
C VAL A 303 -0.76 7.37 -3.83
N THR A 304 -1.93 7.52 -3.22
CA THR A 304 -2.20 6.99 -1.87
C THR A 304 -2.62 5.53 -1.86
N ASP A 305 -3.06 4.99 -3.01
CA ASP A 305 -3.66 3.66 -3.09
C ASP A 305 -2.76 2.53 -2.59
N TYR A 306 -1.44 2.63 -2.80
CA TYR A 306 -0.45 1.64 -2.30
C TYR A 306 -0.44 1.58 -0.78
N TYR A 307 -0.37 2.75 -0.13
CA TYR A 307 -0.42 2.83 1.34
C TYR A 307 -1.77 2.34 1.87
N SER A 308 -2.85 2.72 1.20
CA SER A 308 -4.20 2.35 1.61
C SER A 308 -4.41 0.83 1.52
N ALA A 309 -4.04 0.21 0.40
CA ALA A 309 -4.10 -1.23 0.20
C ALA A 309 -3.25 -1.99 1.24
N TYR A 310 -2.04 -1.51 1.54
CA TYR A 310 -1.20 -2.10 2.58
C TYR A 310 -1.87 -2.07 3.96
N THR A 311 -2.48 -0.94 4.32
CA THR A 311 -3.13 -0.75 5.62
C THR A 311 -4.40 -1.63 5.77
N VAL A 312 -5.22 -1.74 4.73
CA VAL A 312 -6.52 -2.45 4.82
C VAL A 312 -6.44 -3.97 4.59
N THR A 313 -5.27 -4.48 4.21
CA THR A 313 -5.06 -5.92 3.98
C THR A 313 -4.71 -6.71 5.23
N GLY A 314 -4.42 -6.04 6.35
CA GLY A 314 -4.09 -6.68 7.62
C GLY A 314 -2.64 -7.17 7.69
N PHE A 315 -1.74 -6.51 6.95
CA PHE A 315 -0.30 -6.75 7.05
C PHE A 315 0.20 -6.41 8.46
N MET A 316 -0.05 -5.20 8.95
CA MET A 316 0.43 -4.80 10.29
C MET A 316 -0.30 -5.56 11.40
N THR A 317 -1.53 -6.03 11.17
CA THR A 317 -2.23 -6.95 12.07
C THR A 317 -1.40 -8.22 12.30
N GLN A 318 -0.92 -8.86 11.24
CA GLN A 318 -0.10 -10.07 11.32
C GLN A 318 1.31 -9.77 11.84
N GLN A 319 1.89 -8.64 11.42
CA GLN A 319 3.19 -8.18 11.92
C GLN A 319 3.14 -7.96 13.43
N THR A 320 2.11 -7.30 13.92
CA THR A 320 1.90 -7.03 15.35
C THR A 320 1.64 -8.33 16.10
N LEU A 321 0.89 -9.27 15.53
CA LEU A 321 0.66 -10.59 16.11
C LEU A 321 1.97 -11.34 16.39
N VAL A 322 2.81 -11.50 15.36
CA VAL A 322 4.08 -12.23 15.46
C VAL A 322 5.07 -11.44 16.31
N THR A 323 5.15 -10.12 16.14
CA THR A 323 6.02 -9.27 16.95
C THR A 323 5.66 -9.39 18.43
N ARG A 324 4.37 -9.29 18.78
CA ARG A 324 3.91 -9.46 20.16
C ARG A 324 4.31 -10.83 20.70
N PHE A 325 4.09 -11.90 19.93
CA PHE A 325 4.50 -13.25 20.31
C PHE A 325 6.00 -13.33 20.63
N VAL A 326 6.85 -12.89 19.71
CA VAL A 326 8.31 -12.93 19.85
C VAL A 326 8.78 -12.06 21.02
N THR A 327 8.16 -10.88 21.23
CA THR A 327 8.55 -9.96 22.31
C THR A 327 8.07 -10.38 23.69
N CYS A 328 6.88 -10.99 23.79
CA CYS A 328 6.29 -11.35 25.09
C CYS A 328 6.83 -12.68 25.62
N MET A 329 7.39 -13.54 24.76
CA MET A 329 7.90 -14.88 25.12
C MET A 329 6.98 -15.60 26.12
N PRO A 330 5.76 -15.96 25.70
CA PRO A 330 4.80 -16.57 26.59
C PRO A 330 5.36 -17.86 27.19
N GLU A 331 5.19 -18.04 28.50
CA GLU A 331 5.55 -19.27 29.23
C GLU A 331 4.61 -20.43 28.89
#